data_AF-A0A961Y4U0-F1
#
_entry.id   AF-A0A961Y4U0-F1
#
_cell.length_a   1.000
_cell.length_b   1.000
_cell.length_c   1.000
_cell.angle_alpha   90.00
_cell.angle_beta   90.00
_cell.angle_gamma   90.00
#
_symmetry.space_group_name_H-M   'P 1'
#
loop_
_entity.id
_entity.type
_entity.pdbx_description
1 polymer ?
#
loop_
_entity_poly.entity_id
_entity_poly.type
_entity_poly.pdbx_seq_one_letter_code
_entity_poly.pdbx_strand_id
1 'polypeptide(L)' 'PYYARFGFERSHAEGLALPGPVEAERFLGLELVAGSLAGASGMLTATGRPAGRSLRKAA' A
#
# COMPACT_ATOMS: atom_id res chain seq x y z
N PRO A 1 3.82 15.40 -0.55
CA PRO A 1 2.49 14.73 -0.42
C PRO A 1 1.81 15.11 0.91
N TYR A 2 0.47 15.19 0.99
CA TYR A 2 -0.25 15.57 2.21
C TYR A 2 0.11 14.68 3.43
N TYR A 3 0.30 13.37 3.21
CA TYR A 3 0.61 12.43 4.28
C TYR A 3 2.05 12.49 4.79
N ALA A 4 2.96 13.21 4.12
CA ALA A 4 4.36 13.32 4.54
C ALA A 4 4.48 13.98 5.94
N ARG A 5 3.56 14.87 6.30
CA ARG A 5 3.51 15.50 7.64
C ARG A 5 3.23 14.52 8.79
N PHE A 6 2.81 13.30 8.48
CA PHE A 6 2.53 12.23 9.43
C PHE A 6 3.59 11.12 9.38
N GLY A 7 4.73 11.36 8.73
CA GLY A 7 5.83 10.39 8.63
C GLY A 7 5.71 9.39 7.48
N PHE A 8 4.72 9.54 6.59
CA PHE A 8 4.66 8.72 5.37
C PHE A 8 5.74 9.12 4.38
N GLU A 9 6.41 8.13 3.81
CA GLU A 9 7.51 8.34 2.86
C GLU A 9 7.36 7.44 1.64
N ARG A 10 7.89 7.88 0.50
CA ARG A 10 7.88 7.08 -0.73
C ARG A 10 8.83 5.89 -0.66
N SER A 11 10.00 6.06 -0.03
CA SER A 11 11.04 5.02 0.11
C SER A 11 10.49 3.72 0.72
N HIS A 12 9.64 3.83 1.73
CA HIS A 12 8.95 2.69 2.36
C HIS A 12 8.00 1.92 1.40
N ALA A 13 7.62 2.49 0.26
CA ALA A 13 6.71 1.89 -0.70
C ALA A 13 7.33 1.68 -2.10
N GLU A 14 8.64 1.91 -2.27
CA GLU A 14 9.32 1.84 -3.57
C GLU A 14 9.24 0.46 -4.22
N GLY A 15 9.43 -0.60 -3.44
CA GLY A 15 9.35 -1.98 -3.92
C GLY A 15 7.93 -2.53 -4.06
N LEU A 16 6.91 -1.77 -3.62
CA LEU A 16 5.54 -2.23 -3.50
C LEU A 16 4.65 -1.67 -4.62
N ALA A 17 3.62 -2.43 -4.98
CA ALA A 17 2.56 -2.00 -5.90
C ALA A 17 1.16 -2.30 -5.33
N LEU A 18 0.18 -1.47 -5.70
CA LEU A 18 -1.23 -1.72 -5.45
C LEU A 18 -1.91 -2.24 -6.73
N PRO A 19 -2.98 -3.06 -6.61
CA PRO A 19 -3.78 -3.45 -7.76
C PRO A 19 -4.57 -2.27 -8.33
N GLY A 20 -4.60 -2.14 -9.67
CA GLY A 20 -5.37 -1.11 -10.38
C GLY A 20 -4.57 0.17 -10.70
N PRO A 21 -5.24 1.20 -11.27
CA PRO A 21 -4.59 2.46 -11.60
C PRO A 21 -4.28 3.25 -10.32
N VAL A 22 -2.99 3.36 -10.00
CA VAL A 22 -2.48 4.13 -8.86
C VAL A 22 -1.29 4.96 -9.32
N GLU A 23 -1.29 6.25 -8.97
CA GLU A 23 -0.11 7.11 -9.15
C GLU A 23 0.98 6.68 -8.15
N ALA A 24 2.13 6.24 -8.67
CA ALA A 24 3.22 5.70 -7.85
C ALA A 24 3.72 6.72 -6.81
N GLU A 25 3.76 8.00 -7.16
CA GLU A 25 4.21 9.11 -6.32
C GLU A 25 3.27 9.36 -5.13
N ARG A 26 2.01 8.91 -5.23
CA ARG A 26 1.01 9.02 -4.16
C ARG A 26 0.97 7.79 -3.26
N PHE A 27 1.58 6.69 -3.68
CA PHE A 27 1.67 5.51 -2.84
C PHE A 27 2.84 5.66 -1.86
N LEU A 28 2.53 5.70 -0.57
CA LEU A 28 3.50 5.98 0.49
C LEU A 28 3.38 4.90 1.58
N GLY A 29 4.46 4.67 2.31
CA GLY A 29 4.52 3.77 3.45
C GLY A 29 4.88 4.48 4.75
N LEU A 30 4.42 3.94 5.87
CA LEU A 30 4.81 4.32 7.23
C LEU A 30 5.07 3.02 7.99
N GLU A 31 6.28 2.87 8.51
CA GLU A 31 6.62 1.75 9.38
C GLU A 31 6.03 1.98 10.79
N LEU A 32 5.19 1.05 11.24
CA LEU A 32 4.68 1.06 12.62
C LEU A 32 5.70 0.49 13.61
N VAL A 33 6.53 -0.42 13.13
CA VAL A 33 7.72 -0.94 13.81
C VAL A 33 8.88 -0.74 12.85
N ALA A 34 9.98 -0.16 13.33
CA ALA A 34 11.16 0.11 12.52
C ALA A 34 11.65 -1.15 11.81
N GLY A 35 11.93 -1.04 10.52
CA GLY A 35 12.39 -2.13 9.66
C GLY A 35 11.32 -3.11 9.20
N SER A 36 10.04 -2.88 9.53
CA SER A 36 8.94 -3.78 9.14
C SER A 36 8.72 -3.89 7.62
N LEU A 37 9.20 -2.92 6.83
CA LEU A 37 9.12 -2.92 5.37
C LEU A 37 10.46 -3.25 4.70
N ALA A 38 11.50 -3.58 5.47
CA ALA A 38 12.81 -3.93 4.93
C ALA A 38 12.71 -5.14 3.98
N GLY A 39 13.10 -4.95 2.72
CA GLY A 39 13.05 -5.98 1.68
C GLY A 39 11.65 -6.31 1.16
N ALA A 40 10.61 -5.62 1.63
CA ALA A 40 9.25 -5.82 1.15
C ALA A 40 9.15 -5.41 -0.33
N SER A 41 8.62 -6.31 -1.16
CA SER A 41 8.47 -6.06 -2.59
C SER A 41 7.30 -6.81 -3.20
N GLY A 42 6.80 -6.31 -4.33
CA GLY A 42 5.75 -6.92 -5.12
C GLY A 42 4.36 -6.30 -4.92
N MET A 43 3.36 -6.98 -5.47
CA MET A 43 1.98 -6.49 -5.44
C MET A 43 1.31 -6.85 -4.12
N LEU A 44 0.74 -5.85 -3.45
CA LEU A 44 -0.03 -6.04 -2.23
C LEU A 44 -1.32 -6.81 -2.51
N THR A 45 -1.65 -7.73 -1.60
CA THR A 45 -2.90 -8.48 -1.60
C THR A 45 -3.67 -8.23 -0.31
N ALA A 46 -4.99 -8.20 -0.40
CA ALA A 46 -5.82 -8.02 0.79
C ALA A 46 -5.78 -9.29 1.66
N THR A 47 -5.35 -9.15 2.91
CA THR A 47 -5.25 -10.25 3.89
C THR A 47 -6.35 -10.22 4.97
N GLY A 48 -7.18 -9.18 4.97
CA GLY A 48 -8.28 -9.02 5.92
C GLY A 48 -9.43 -10.03 5.70
N ARG A 49 -10.31 -10.14 6.69
CA ARG A 49 -11.52 -10.96 6.58
C ARG A 49 -12.39 -10.40 5.44
N PRO A 50 -12.84 -11.24 4.48
CA PRO A 50 -13.71 -10.74 3.41
C PRO A 50 -14.96 -10.12 4.02
N ALA A 51 -15.20 -8.84 3.72
CA ALA A 51 -16.47 -8.21 4.04
C ALA A 51 -17.58 -8.99 3.33
N GLY A 52 -18.60 -9.41 4.08
CA GLY A 52 -19.74 -10.11 3.52
C GLY A 52 -20.32 -9.31 2.35
N ARG A 53 -20.49 -9.99 1.21
CA ARG A 53 -20.84 -9.50 -0.13
C ARG A 53 -19.67 -8.89 -0.90
N SER A 54 -19.02 -9.76 -1.69
CA SER A 54 -18.17 -9.37 -2.82
C SER A 54 -18.94 -8.41 -3.73
N LEU A 55 -18.43 -7.18 -3.88
CA LEU A 55 -18.87 -6.31 -4.97
C LEU A 55 -18.42 -6.99 -6.26
N ARG A 56 -19.39 -7.31 -7.13
CA ARG A 56 -19.11 -7.89 -8.44
C ARG A 56 -18.12 -7.01 -9.17
N LYS A 57 -17.03 -7.61 -9.66
CA LYS A 57 -16.04 -6.97 -10.53
C LYS A 57 -16.77 -6.48 -11.78
N ALA A 58 -16.79 -5.17 -12.03
CA ALA A 58 -17.24 -4.63 -13.31
C ALA A 58 -16.18 -4.95 -14.38
N ALA A 59 -16.66 -5.45 -15.52
CA ALA A 59 -15.87 -5.79 -16.70
C ALA A 59 -15.45 -4.55 -17.48
#